data_AF-A0A7S8DIN7-F1
#
_entry.id   AF-A0A7S8DIN7-F1
#
_cell.length_a   1.000
_cell.length_b   1.000
_cell.length_c   1.000
_cell.angle_alpha   90.00
_cell.angle_beta   90.00
_cell.angle_gamma   90.00
#
_symmetry.space_group_name_H-M   'P 1'
#
loop_
_entity.id
_entity.type
_entity.pdbx_description
1 polymer ?
#
loop_
_entity_poly.entity_id
_entity_poly.type
_entity_poly.pdbx_seq_one_letter_code
_entity_poly.pdbx_strand_id
1 'polypeptide(L)'
;MEFMKSLGGPMPEFASPAKVRKEAREYSSSIFASYEFLKQILQRHEATIQKRWTGKTRQQRLQILLKAWPAMPASHRPDFEAFRRETNQQRETGSKFKDQFMWPCINQEDLLQPRMMLLLLNARGRNPPPVFAAVDNNAMHLGKVAKALVPDFLNEHTMILHGAATANDYGKLLDWDSHPDAFDWMHIRKQFLPGEGLLVLELQARLMSFLVDFCQEILHEVPTDTITSDTYPIQPEPSLKNDGGTSGYTSLAVMAAEAPYRLPLTLDLEMILGIDLTGGTVRPGSTRCFMRC
;
A
#
# COMPACT_ATOMS: atom_id res chain seq x y z
N MET A 1 -3.30 3.11 32.47
CA MET A 1 -3.04 4.49 32.00
C MET A 1 -1.67 5.02 32.42
N GLU A 2 -1.19 4.81 33.65
CA GLU A 2 0.15 5.26 34.07
C GLU A 2 1.30 4.55 33.35
N PHE A 3 1.15 3.25 33.02
CA PHE A 3 2.14 2.47 32.25
C PHE A 3 2.44 3.03 30.85
N MET A 4 1.48 3.67 30.19
CA MET A 4 1.71 4.29 28.88
C MET A 4 2.37 5.67 28.99
N LYS A 5 2.17 6.40 30.10
CA LYS A 5 2.89 7.65 30.38
C LYS A 5 4.37 7.44 30.69
N SER A 6 4.74 6.31 31.31
CA SER A 6 6.14 6.01 31.65
C SER A 6 7.01 5.65 30.44
N LEU A 7 6.42 5.35 29.28
CA LEU A 7 7.14 4.98 28.07
C LEU A 7 7.64 6.17 27.24
N GLY A 8 7.27 7.41 27.62
CA GLY A 8 7.68 8.65 26.95
C GLY A 8 7.26 8.70 25.49
N GLY A 9 6.18 9.41 25.16
CA GLY A 9 5.70 9.56 23.78
C GLY A 9 4.26 10.07 23.71
N PRO A 10 3.74 10.33 22.51
CA PRO A 10 2.37 10.78 22.34
C PRO A 10 1.42 9.65 22.68
N MET A 11 0.40 9.99 23.45
CA MET A 11 -0.65 9.05 23.79
C MET A 11 -1.52 8.85 22.55
N PRO A 12 -1.72 7.61 22.09
CA PRO A 12 -2.61 7.36 20.96
C PRO A 12 -4.04 7.80 21.30
N GLU A 13 -4.81 8.17 20.28
CA GLU A 13 -6.23 8.38 20.45
C GLU A 13 -6.91 7.04 20.80
N PHE A 14 -7.80 7.05 21.80
CA PHE A 14 -8.60 5.89 22.15
C PHE A 14 -9.85 5.89 21.29
N ALA A 15 -9.85 5.08 20.24
CA ALA A 15 -10.98 4.98 19.34
C ALA A 15 -12.09 4.10 19.91
N SER A 16 -13.34 4.39 19.55
CA SER A 16 -14.46 3.48 19.82
C SER A 16 -14.61 2.47 18.67
N PRO A 17 -15.13 1.25 18.92
CA PRO A 17 -15.39 0.29 17.86
C PRO A 17 -16.33 0.83 16.77
N ALA A 18 -17.27 1.71 17.13
CA ALA A 18 -18.18 2.35 16.17
C ALA A 18 -17.46 3.33 15.23
N LYS A 19 -16.54 4.16 15.75
CA LYS A 19 -15.69 5.05 14.94
C LYS A 19 -14.86 4.23 13.95
N VAL A 20 -14.14 3.21 14.45
CA VAL A 20 -13.28 2.36 13.62
C VAL A 20 -14.09 1.65 12.53
N ARG A 21 -15.25 1.06 12.86
CA ARG A 21 -16.11 0.42 11.85
C ARG A 21 -16.59 1.39 10.78
N LYS A 22 -16.93 2.62 11.15
CA LYS A 22 -17.37 3.65 10.21
C LYS A 22 -16.24 4.02 9.25
N GLU A 23 -15.08 4.40 9.77
CA GLU A 23 -13.92 4.80 8.96
C GLU A 23 -13.45 3.66 8.05
N ALA A 24 -13.33 2.44 8.60
CA ALA A 24 -12.94 1.28 7.82
C ALA A 24 -13.90 1.00 6.66
N ARG A 25 -15.22 1.18 6.87
CA ARG A 25 -16.23 1.02 5.82
C ARG A 25 -16.16 2.11 4.77
N GLU A 26 -15.96 3.36 5.17
CA GLU A 26 -15.82 4.51 4.26
C GLU A 26 -14.59 4.33 3.36
N TYR A 27 -13.42 4.03 3.94
CA TYR A 27 -12.22 3.77 3.17
C TYR A 27 -12.37 2.55 2.27
N SER A 28 -12.86 1.41 2.79
CA SER A 28 -12.97 0.19 1.98
C SER A 28 -13.94 0.36 0.81
N SER A 29 -15.04 1.09 1.00
CA SER A 29 -15.96 1.43 -0.09
C SER A 29 -15.28 2.29 -1.16
N SER A 30 -14.53 3.32 -0.74
CA SER A 30 -13.78 4.19 -1.66
C SER A 30 -12.68 3.43 -2.41
N ILE A 31 -11.89 2.61 -1.70
CA ILE A 31 -10.81 1.81 -2.27
C ILE A 31 -11.33 0.90 -3.38
N PHE A 32 -12.39 0.13 -3.10
CA PHE A 32 -12.93 -0.82 -4.09
C PHE A 32 -13.61 -0.11 -5.25
N ALA A 33 -14.30 1.02 -5.01
CA ALA A 33 -14.87 1.83 -6.09
C ALA A 33 -13.77 2.36 -7.03
N SER A 34 -12.71 2.95 -6.48
CA SER A 34 -11.57 3.43 -7.25
C SER A 34 -10.81 2.28 -7.93
N TYR A 35 -10.67 1.12 -7.28
CA TYR A 35 -10.05 -0.07 -7.86
C TYR A 35 -10.81 -0.60 -9.06
N GLU A 36 -12.11 -0.83 -8.94
CA GLU A 36 -12.90 -1.34 -10.07
C GLU A 36 -12.92 -0.34 -11.23
N PHE A 37 -12.99 0.96 -10.94
CA PHE A 37 -12.91 1.98 -11.97
C PHE A 37 -11.54 2.01 -12.65
N LEU A 38 -10.44 2.00 -11.88
CA LEU A 38 -9.07 1.94 -12.40
C LEU A 38 -8.86 0.70 -13.26
N LYS A 39 -9.28 -0.47 -12.77
CA LYS A 39 -9.20 -1.74 -13.49
C LYS A 39 -9.91 -1.67 -14.83
N GLN A 40 -11.12 -1.11 -14.87
CA GLN A 40 -11.88 -0.93 -16.11
C GLN A 40 -11.20 0.04 -17.09
N ILE A 41 -10.56 1.10 -16.59
CA ILE A 41 -9.74 2.01 -17.42
C ILE A 41 -8.58 1.23 -18.03
N LEU A 42 -7.82 0.48 -17.24
CA LEU A 42 -6.64 -0.24 -17.72
C LEU A 42 -7.00 -1.33 -18.74
N GLN A 43 -8.09 -2.07 -18.49
CA GLN A 43 -8.59 -3.07 -19.43
C GLN A 43 -8.86 -2.52 -20.84
N ARG A 44 -9.11 -1.22 -20.99
CA ARG A 44 -9.47 -0.59 -22.27
C ARG A 44 -8.34 0.29 -22.83
N HIS A 45 -7.62 0.99 -21.96
CA HIS A 45 -6.77 2.12 -22.35
C HIS A 45 -5.30 1.96 -21.96
N GLU A 46 -4.88 0.87 -21.32
CA GLU A 46 -3.51 0.74 -20.77
C GLU A 46 -2.43 0.93 -21.85
N ALA A 47 -2.61 0.40 -23.06
CA ALA A 47 -1.66 0.60 -24.16
C ALA A 47 -1.53 2.08 -24.56
N THR A 48 -2.65 2.80 -24.60
CA THR A 48 -2.70 4.24 -24.86
C THR A 48 -2.01 5.02 -23.73
N ILE A 49 -2.28 4.66 -22.48
CA ILE A 49 -1.66 5.28 -21.30
C ILE A 49 -0.14 5.08 -21.33
N GLN A 50 0.34 3.85 -21.54
CA GLN A 50 1.76 3.53 -21.62
C GLN A 50 2.46 4.33 -22.74
N LYS A 51 1.86 4.36 -23.94
CA LYS A 51 2.39 5.12 -25.08
C LYS A 51 2.46 6.62 -24.78
N ARG A 52 1.37 7.20 -24.28
CA ARG A 52 1.29 8.65 -23.97
C ARG A 52 2.28 9.02 -22.86
N TRP A 53 2.31 8.26 -21.77
CA TRP A 53 3.19 8.54 -20.63
C TRP A 53 4.68 8.45 -20.98
N THR A 54 5.06 7.42 -21.74
CA THR A 54 6.44 7.24 -22.21
C THR A 54 6.86 8.38 -23.12
N GLY A 55 5.95 8.88 -23.99
CA GLY A 55 6.22 9.99 -24.90
C GLY A 55 6.28 11.38 -24.25
N LYS A 56 5.83 11.55 -23.00
CA LYS A 56 5.84 12.86 -22.32
C LYS A 56 7.23 13.26 -21.85
N THR A 57 7.52 14.57 -21.94
CA THR A 57 8.75 15.14 -21.36
C THR A 57 8.68 15.13 -19.83
N ARG A 58 9.85 15.23 -19.16
CA ARG A 58 9.91 15.30 -17.69
C ARG A 58 9.03 16.41 -17.12
N GLN A 59 8.98 17.59 -17.74
CA GLN A 59 8.14 18.71 -17.30
C GLN A 59 6.65 18.39 -17.44
N GLN A 60 6.23 17.77 -18.54
CA GLN A 60 4.83 17.36 -18.74
C GLN A 60 4.42 16.28 -17.74
N ARG A 61 5.29 15.31 -17.47
CA ARG A 61 5.07 14.29 -16.44
C ARG A 61 4.87 14.93 -15.06
N LEU A 62 5.72 15.89 -14.71
CA LEU A 62 5.61 16.61 -13.44
C LEU A 62 4.28 17.34 -13.30
N GLN A 63 3.82 18.04 -14.34
CA GLN A 63 2.54 18.74 -14.30
C GLN A 63 1.36 17.79 -14.06
N ILE A 64 1.37 16.63 -14.71
CA ILE A 64 0.32 15.61 -14.53
C ILE A 64 0.37 15.04 -13.11
N LEU A 65 1.56 14.67 -12.62
CA LEU A 65 1.71 14.13 -11.27
C LEU A 65 1.28 15.14 -10.20
N LEU A 66 1.61 16.42 -10.35
CA LEU A 66 1.23 17.45 -9.38
C LEU A 66 -0.24 17.85 -9.45
N LYS A 67 -0.90 17.64 -10.60
CA LYS A 67 -2.35 17.82 -10.73
C LYS A 67 -3.11 16.68 -10.03
N ALA A 68 -2.64 15.45 -10.17
CA ALA A 68 -3.23 14.28 -9.51
C ALA A 68 -2.82 14.13 -8.03
N TRP A 69 -1.63 14.62 -7.65
CA TRP A 69 -1.13 14.63 -6.28
C TRP A 69 -0.48 15.99 -5.96
N PRO A 70 -1.27 16.96 -5.49
CA PRO A 70 -0.74 18.24 -5.04
C PRO A 70 0.32 18.06 -3.96
N ALA A 71 1.38 18.87 -4.02
CA ALA A 71 2.51 18.84 -3.08
C ALA A 71 3.25 17.48 -2.99
N MET A 72 3.33 16.72 -4.09
CA MET A 72 4.15 15.50 -4.16
C MET A 72 5.61 15.82 -3.78
N PRO A 73 6.21 15.09 -2.81
CA PRO A 73 7.60 15.30 -2.40
C PRO A 73 8.60 15.19 -3.56
N ALA A 74 9.63 16.03 -3.56
CA ALA A 74 10.58 16.09 -4.67
C ALA A 74 11.57 14.92 -4.69
N SER A 75 11.99 14.44 -3.52
CA SER A 75 13.10 13.51 -3.29
C SER A 75 12.62 12.07 -3.10
N HIS A 76 13.46 11.11 -3.50
CA HIS A 76 13.31 9.71 -3.11
C HIS A 76 13.36 9.55 -1.59
N ARG A 77 12.51 8.67 -1.03
CA ARG A 77 12.38 8.42 0.42
C ARG A 77 12.19 9.71 1.22
N PRO A 78 11.08 10.43 0.97
CA PRO A 78 10.79 11.69 1.66
C PRO A 78 10.61 11.48 3.17
N ASP A 79 10.23 10.27 3.61
CA ASP A 79 10.18 9.86 5.02
C ASP A 79 11.56 9.99 5.72
N PHE A 80 12.66 9.68 5.05
CA PHE A 80 14.00 9.89 5.59
C PHE A 80 14.40 11.36 5.65
N GLU A 81 13.98 12.16 4.67
CA GLU A 81 14.19 13.61 4.71
C GLU A 81 13.41 14.23 5.87
N ALA A 82 12.13 13.90 6.00
CA ALA A 82 11.27 14.31 7.10
C ALA A 82 11.86 13.94 8.46
N PHE A 83 12.33 12.70 8.61
CA PHE A 83 12.94 12.22 9.85
C PHE A 83 14.18 13.04 10.25
N ARG A 84 15.03 13.44 9.29
CA ARG A 84 16.20 14.28 9.56
C ARG A 84 15.85 15.72 9.91
N ARG A 85 14.69 16.20 9.45
CA ARG A 85 14.25 17.60 9.60
C ARG A 85 13.44 17.86 10.87
N GLU A 86 12.89 16.82 11.49
CA GLU A 86 12.14 16.93 12.74
C GLU A 86 12.89 16.31 13.91
N THR A 87 12.76 16.92 15.09
CA THR A 87 13.18 16.30 16.34
C THR A 87 12.15 15.25 16.78
N ASN A 88 12.52 14.39 17.74
CA ASN A 88 11.58 13.44 18.34
C ASN A 88 10.35 14.18 18.89
N GLN A 89 10.57 15.23 19.69
CA GLN A 89 9.47 16.00 20.29
C GLN A 89 8.51 16.58 19.25
N GLN A 90 9.01 17.09 18.12
CA GLN A 90 8.17 17.64 17.05
C GLN A 90 7.28 16.56 16.42
N ARG A 91 7.83 15.37 16.15
CA ARG A 91 7.03 14.25 15.62
C ARG A 91 5.98 13.79 16.60
N GLU A 92 6.35 13.70 17.89
CA GLU A 92 5.45 13.28 18.95
C GLU A 92 4.27 14.25 19.12
N THR A 93 4.48 15.55 18.98
CA THR A 93 3.37 16.53 19.04
C THR A 93 2.46 16.55 17.80
N GLY A 94 2.82 15.78 16.76
CA GLY A 94 2.17 15.79 15.45
C GLY A 94 3.12 16.27 14.37
N SER A 95 3.68 15.32 13.60
CA SER A 95 4.59 15.62 12.49
C SER A 95 3.92 16.48 11.42
N LYS A 96 4.58 17.55 11.00
CA LYS A 96 4.14 18.35 9.84
C LYS A 96 4.39 17.65 8.50
N PHE A 97 5.12 16.54 8.53
CA PHE A 97 5.46 15.72 7.38
C PHE A 97 4.72 14.37 7.37
N LYS A 98 3.56 14.28 8.04
CA LYS A 98 2.73 13.06 8.10
C LYS A 98 2.62 12.37 6.73
N ASP A 99 2.31 13.13 5.68
CA ASP A 99 2.17 12.62 4.30
C ASP A 99 3.44 11.95 3.77
N GLN A 100 4.63 12.48 4.11
CA GLN A 100 5.91 11.92 3.64
C GLN A 100 6.20 10.57 4.30
N PHE A 101 5.79 10.39 5.55
CA PHE A 101 5.87 9.11 6.26
C PHE A 101 4.80 8.12 5.81
N MET A 102 3.63 8.62 5.38
CA MET A 102 2.48 7.81 4.98
C MET A 102 2.62 7.25 3.57
N TRP A 103 3.14 8.03 2.61
CA TRP A 103 3.31 7.62 1.21
C TRP A 103 4.76 7.78 0.72
N PRO A 104 5.75 7.09 1.32
CA PRO A 104 7.16 7.28 0.97
C PRO A 104 7.52 6.91 -0.48
N CYS A 105 6.72 6.05 -1.13
CA CYS A 105 6.91 5.70 -2.55
C CYS A 105 6.31 6.72 -3.52
N ILE A 106 5.51 7.69 -3.05
CA ILE A 106 4.89 8.71 -3.89
C ILE A 106 5.75 9.97 -3.87
N ASN A 107 6.69 10.05 -4.81
CA ASN A 107 7.63 11.16 -4.95
C ASN A 107 7.97 11.44 -6.42
N GLN A 108 8.46 12.65 -6.69
CA GLN A 108 8.76 13.10 -8.04
C GLN A 108 9.99 12.40 -8.62
N GLU A 109 11.05 12.20 -7.84
CA GLU A 109 12.31 11.60 -8.30
C GLU A 109 12.08 10.23 -8.96
N ASP A 110 11.26 9.40 -8.32
CA ASP A 110 10.92 8.07 -8.81
C ASP A 110 9.82 8.09 -9.87
N LEU A 111 8.68 8.74 -9.59
CA LEU A 111 7.51 8.66 -10.47
C LEU A 111 7.67 9.45 -11.77
N LEU A 112 8.62 10.37 -11.88
CA LEU A 112 8.98 10.99 -13.17
C LEU A 112 9.69 10.03 -14.11
N GLN A 113 10.27 8.95 -13.60
CA GLN A 113 10.76 7.85 -14.42
C GLN A 113 9.55 7.11 -15.00
N PRO A 114 9.44 7.01 -16.33
CA PRO A 114 8.20 6.53 -16.93
C PRO A 114 7.86 5.10 -16.50
N ARG A 115 8.88 4.28 -16.27
CA ARG A 115 8.75 2.90 -15.85
C ARG A 115 8.15 2.74 -14.45
N MET A 116 8.55 3.54 -13.46
CA MET A 116 8.09 3.39 -12.07
C MET A 116 6.58 3.65 -11.93
N MET A 117 6.10 4.72 -12.57
CA MET A 117 4.68 5.04 -12.59
C MET A 117 3.84 3.96 -13.29
N LEU A 118 4.34 3.38 -14.38
CA LEU A 118 3.64 2.31 -15.10
C LEU A 118 3.64 0.98 -14.33
N LEU A 119 4.73 0.66 -13.64
CA LEU A 119 4.77 -0.50 -12.73
C LEU A 119 3.73 -0.35 -11.62
N LEU A 120 3.69 0.80 -10.96
CA LEU A 120 2.73 1.09 -9.89
C LEU A 120 1.29 0.94 -10.39
N LEU A 121 1.01 1.54 -11.56
CA LEU A 121 -0.30 1.52 -12.18
C LEU A 121 -0.76 0.09 -12.51
N ASN A 122 0.10 -0.69 -13.15
CA ASN A 122 -0.19 -2.08 -13.50
C ASN A 122 -0.41 -2.92 -12.23
N ALA A 123 0.49 -2.84 -11.26
CA ALA A 123 0.38 -3.59 -10.01
C ALA A 123 -0.96 -3.31 -9.31
N ARG A 124 -1.29 -2.04 -9.09
CA ARG A 124 -2.47 -1.63 -8.32
C ARG A 124 -3.80 -1.74 -9.08
N GLY A 125 -3.78 -1.63 -10.41
CA GLY A 125 -4.99 -1.76 -11.22
C GLY A 125 -5.32 -3.19 -11.65
N ARG A 126 -4.34 -4.11 -11.66
CA ARG A 126 -4.54 -5.52 -12.04
C ARG A 126 -4.75 -6.47 -10.86
N ASN A 127 -4.41 -6.05 -9.64
CA ASN A 127 -4.46 -6.91 -8.46
C ASN A 127 -5.36 -6.32 -7.37
N PRO A 128 -6.12 -7.14 -6.63
CA PRO A 128 -7.10 -6.64 -5.66
C PRO A 128 -6.41 -5.96 -4.46
N PRO A 129 -6.97 -4.85 -3.91
CA PRO A 129 -6.33 -4.06 -2.84
C PRO A 129 -5.80 -4.85 -1.63
N PRO A 130 -6.49 -5.91 -1.13
CA PRO A 130 -6.05 -6.70 0.02
C PRO A 130 -4.66 -7.35 -0.12
N VAL A 131 -4.17 -7.62 -1.32
CA VAL A 131 -2.83 -8.23 -1.50
C VAL A 131 -1.70 -7.29 -1.11
N PHE A 132 -1.97 -5.99 -1.04
CA PHE A 132 -0.97 -4.96 -0.72
C PHE A 132 -0.95 -4.58 0.76
N ALA A 133 -1.91 -5.04 1.58
CA ALA A 133 -2.09 -4.57 2.95
C ALA A 133 -0.81 -4.66 3.80
N ALA A 134 -0.08 -5.77 3.70
CA ALA A 134 1.16 -5.97 4.45
C ALA A 134 2.30 -5.06 3.97
N VAL A 135 2.49 -4.91 2.65
CA VAL A 135 3.56 -4.05 2.12
C VAL A 135 3.26 -2.58 2.38
N ASP A 136 1.99 -2.18 2.35
CA ASP A 136 1.57 -0.81 2.66
C ASP A 136 1.82 -0.50 4.14
N ASN A 137 1.48 -1.43 5.05
CA ASN A 137 1.80 -1.28 6.48
C ASN A 137 3.32 -1.20 6.73
N ASN A 138 4.11 -1.96 5.98
CA ASN A 138 5.57 -1.95 6.09
C ASN A 138 6.19 -0.68 5.50
N ALA A 139 5.62 -0.11 4.43
CA ALA A 139 6.10 1.15 3.86
C ALA A 139 6.05 2.29 4.90
N MET A 140 5.02 2.30 5.75
CA MET A 140 4.85 3.28 6.82
C MET A 140 5.71 3.02 8.07
N HIS A 141 6.55 1.96 8.08
CA HIS A 141 7.22 1.50 9.29
C HIS A 141 8.06 2.59 9.96
N LEU A 142 8.81 3.37 9.18
CA LEU A 142 9.62 4.48 9.73
C LEU A 142 8.75 5.50 10.45
N GLY A 143 7.62 5.89 9.85
CA GLY A 143 6.68 6.83 10.46
C GLY A 143 6.14 6.35 11.80
N LYS A 144 5.83 5.05 11.88
CA LYS A 144 5.34 4.42 13.12
C LYS A 144 6.40 4.38 14.22
N VAL A 145 7.59 3.87 13.92
CA VAL A 145 8.68 3.77 14.94
C VAL A 145 9.21 5.14 15.35
N ALA A 146 9.19 6.11 14.44
CA ALA A 146 9.60 7.49 14.71
C ALA A 146 8.49 8.33 15.38
N LYS A 147 7.30 7.74 15.62
CA LYS A 147 6.10 8.37 16.19
C LYS A 147 5.56 9.57 15.40
N ALA A 148 5.84 9.62 14.10
CA ALA A 148 5.20 10.57 13.18
C ALA A 148 3.82 10.09 12.71
N LEU A 149 3.61 8.77 12.70
CA LEU A 149 2.33 8.12 12.46
C LEU A 149 1.97 7.36 13.72
N VAL A 150 1.03 7.88 14.50
CA VAL A 150 0.55 7.25 15.73
C VAL A 150 -0.79 6.58 15.41
N PRO A 151 -0.86 5.24 15.29
CA PRO A 151 -2.11 4.56 15.02
C PRO A 151 -3.07 4.69 16.21
N ASP A 152 -4.37 4.79 15.92
CA ASP A 152 -5.42 4.79 16.93
C ASP A 152 -5.35 3.50 17.78
N PHE A 153 -5.55 3.64 19.08
CA PHE A 153 -5.60 2.50 19.98
C PHE A 153 -7.03 2.04 20.18
N LEU A 154 -7.29 0.76 19.88
CA LEU A 154 -8.52 0.07 20.20
C LEU A 154 -8.17 -1.32 20.74
N ASN A 155 -8.55 -1.58 21.99
CA ASN A 155 -8.30 -2.85 22.66
C ASN A 155 -9.30 -3.93 22.22
N GLU A 156 -8.93 -5.21 22.41
CA GLU A 156 -9.83 -6.37 22.29
C GLU A 156 -10.47 -6.59 20.91
N HIS A 157 -9.87 -6.01 19.86
CA HIS A 157 -10.34 -6.17 18.50
C HIS A 157 -9.21 -6.46 17.53
N THR A 158 -9.57 -7.15 16.44
CA THR A 158 -8.71 -7.44 15.30
C THR A 158 -9.36 -6.96 14.02
N MET A 159 -8.61 -6.30 13.14
CA MET A 159 -9.09 -5.87 11.84
C MET A 159 -8.67 -6.85 10.74
N ILE A 160 -9.65 -7.27 9.93
CA ILE A 160 -9.43 -8.14 8.77
C ILE A 160 -9.03 -7.29 7.57
N LEU A 161 -7.84 -7.54 7.04
CA LEU A 161 -7.40 -7.01 5.76
C LEU A 161 -6.96 -8.14 4.82
N HIS A 162 -6.24 -9.14 5.33
CA HIS A 162 -5.82 -10.27 4.50
C HIS A 162 -6.99 -11.21 4.19
N GLY A 163 -7.04 -11.66 2.93
CA GLY A 163 -8.05 -12.61 2.46
C GLY A 163 -9.45 -12.03 2.27
N ALA A 164 -9.65 -10.72 2.47
CA ALA A 164 -10.90 -10.07 2.14
C ALA A 164 -11.16 -10.11 0.63
N ALA A 165 -12.39 -10.43 0.23
CA ALA A 165 -12.79 -10.48 -1.17
C ALA A 165 -13.58 -9.24 -1.61
N THR A 166 -14.22 -8.55 -0.66
CA THR A 166 -15.14 -7.45 -0.94
C THR A 166 -14.87 -6.25 -0.03
N ALA A 167 -15.43 -5.10 -0.41
CA ALA A 167 -15.40 -3.88 0.41
C ALA A 167 -16.06 -4.06 1.79
N ASN A 168 -16.98 -5.02 1.95
CA ASN A 168 -17.64 -5.29 3.23
C ASN A 168 -16.76 -6.11 4.18
N ASP A 169 -15.87 -6.95 3.62
CA ASP A 169 -14.98 -7.81 4.39
C ASP A 169 -13.65 -7.11 4.70
N TYR A 170 -13.22 -6.23 3.80
CA TYR A 170 -11.99 -5.45 3.96
C TYR A 170 -12.19 -4.38 5.03
N GLY A 171 -11.33 -4.37 6.04
CA GLY A 171 -11.47 -3.51 7.21
C GLY A 171 -12.48 -4.01 8.25
N LYS A 172 -13.02 -5.23 8.09
CA LYS A 172 -13.99 -5.79 9.05
C LYS A 172 -13.35 -5.93 10.43
N LEU A 173 -14.03 -5.39 11.44
CA LEU A 173 -13.58 -5.41 12.82
C LEU A 173 -14.20 -6.57 13.59
N LEU A 174 -13.35 -7.46 14.11
CA LEU A 174 -13.74 -8.60 14.94
C LEU A 174 -13.43 -8.32 16.41
N ASP A 175 -14.41 -8.61 17.25
CA ASP A 175 -14.30 -8.61 18.71
C ASP A 175 -13.72 -9.96 19.18
N TRP A 176 -12.79 -9.95 20.15
CA TRP A 176 -12.10 -11.17 20.58
C TRP A 176 -13.01 -12.15 21.32
N ASP A 177 -13.98 -11.66 22.09
CA ASP A 177 -14.94 -12.53 22.80
C ASP A 177 -15.88 -13.24 21.81
N SER A 178 -16.24 -12.54 20.74
CA SER A 178 -17.12 -13.05 19.70
C SER A 178 -16.43 -13.97 18.70
N HIS A 179 -15.09 -13.93 18.62
CA HIS A 179 -14.31 -14.70 17.66
C HIS A 179 -12.99 -15.20 18.29
N PRO A 180 -12.96 -16.43 18.85
CA PRO A 180 -11.84 -16.94 19.64
C PRO A 180 -10.46 -16.86 18.97
N ASP A 181 -10.41 -17.05 17.64
CA ASP A 181 -9.14 -17.00 16.90
C ASP A 181 -8.64 -15.57 16.61
N ALA A 182 -9.46 -14.54 16.84
CA ALA A 182 -9.16 -13.17 16.39
C ALA A 182 -7.94 -12.59 17.11
N PHE A 183 -7.80 -12.86 18.41
CA PHE A 183 -6.61 -12.47 19.18
C PHE A 183 -5.35 -13.12 18.62
N ASP A 184 -5.39 -14.44 18.40
CA ASP A 184 -4.25 -15.19 17.88
C ASP A 184 -3.85 -14.71 16.48
N TRP A 185 -4.81 -14.44 15.60
CA TRP A 185 -4.54 -13.91 14.26
C TRP A 185 -3.83 -12.55 14.29
N MET A 186 -4.21 -11.67 15.22
CA MET A 186 -3.49 -10.41 15.43
C MET A 186 -2.10 -10.67 16.00
N HIS A 187 -1.99 -11.51 17.02
CA HIS A 187 -0.72 -11.78 17.71
C HIS A 187 0.35 -12.36 16.78
N ILE A 188 -0.03 -13.29 15.91
CA ILE A 188 0.86 -13.89 14.91
C ILE A 188 1.01 -13.05 13.63
N ARG A 189 0.44 -11.82 13.62
CA ARG A 189 0.44 -10.89 12.47
C ARG A 189 -0.17 -11.46 11.20
N LYS A 190 -1.11 -12.42 11.33
CA LYS A 190 -1.96 -12.89 10.23
C LYS A 190 -3.02 -11.84 9.88
N GLN A 191 -3.43 -11.03 10.83
CA GLN A 191 -4.34 -9.90 10.68
C GLN A 191 -3.82 -8.70 11.47
N PHE A 192 -4.51 -7.56 11.40
CA PHE A 192 -3.97 -6.28 11.83
C PHE A 192 -4.57 -5.80 13.16
N LEU A 193 -3.76 -5.05 13.90
CA LEU A 193 -4.28 -4.16 14.93
C LEU A 193 -5.18 -3.10 14.27
N PRO A 194 -6.31 -2.71 14.90
CA PRO A 194 -7.26 -1.81 14.26
C PRO A 194 -6.66 -0.47 13.80
N GLY A 195 -5.83 0.18 14.62
CA GLY A 195 -5.18 1.44 14.25
C GLY A 195 -4.23 1.29 13.06
N GLU A 196 -3.42 0.24 13.02
CA GLU A 196 -2.54 -0.02 11.86
C GLU A 196 -3.37 -0.32 10.61
N GLY A 197 -4.46 -1.07 10.76
CA GLY A 197 -5.36 -1.35 9.65
C GLY A 197 -6.02 -0.10 9.08
N LEU A 198 -6.44 0.85 9.92
CA LEU A 198 -6.95 2.14 9.46
C LEU A 198 -5.91 2.95 8.67
N LEU A 199 -4.64 2.96 9.10
CA LEU A 199 -3.57 3.62 8.34
C LEU A 199 -3.38 2.98 6.95
N VAL A 200 -3.46 1.65 6.86
CA VAL A 200 -3.39 0.93 5.57
C VAL A 200 -4.55 1.33 4.68
N LEU A 201 -5.77 1.38 5.22
CA LEU A 201 -6.96 1.78 4.47
C LEU A 201 -6.88 3.24 4.01
N GLU A 202 -6.45 4.17 4.86
CA GLU A 202 -6.23 5.58 4.50
C GLU A 202 -5.19 5.71 3.37
N LEU A 203 -4.07 4.99 3.49
CA LEU A 203 -3.00 4.96 2.50
C LEU A 203 -3.54 4.51 1.14
N GLN A 204 -4.22 3.36 1.13
CA GLN A 204 -4.75 2.76 -0.09
C GLN A 204 -5.85 3.62 -0.72
N ALA A 205 -6.75 4.21 0.07
CA ALA A 205 -7.82 5.05 -0.47
C ALA A 205 -7.26 6.24 -1.26
N ARG A 206 -6.30 6.98 -0.69
CA ARG A 206 -5.67 8.10 -1.39
C ARG A 206 -4.85 7.65 -2.59
N LEU A 207 -4.11 6.55 -2.46
CA LEU A 207 -3.32 5.99 -3.56
C LEU A 207 -4.20 5.61 -4.75
N MET A 208 -5.32 4.92 -4.51
CA MET A 208 -6.23 4.51 -5.57
C MET A 208 -6.91 5.69 -6.26
N SER A 209 -7.32 6.72 -5.50
CA SER A 209 -7.82 7.98 -6.08
C SER A 209 -6.78 8.62 -7.00
N PHE A 210 -5.54 8.75 -6.52
CA PHE A 210 -4.44 9.31 -7.31
C PHE A 210 -4.21 8.57 -8.63
N LEU A 211 -4.27 7.24 -8.63
CA LEU A 211 -4.08 6.46 -9.86
C LEU A 211 -5.22 6.67 -10.87
N VAL A 212 -6.45 6.84 -10.39
CA VAL A 212 -7.59 7.20 -11.23
C VAL A 212 -7.40 8.60 -11.82
N ASP A 213 -7.08 9.59 -10.98
CA ASP A 213 -6.88 10.97 -11.41
C ASP A 213 -5.73 11.07 -12.43
N PHE A 214 -4.62 10.36 -12.17
CA PHE A 214 -3.52 10.22 -13.11
C PHE A 214 -3.98 9.70 -14.47
N CYS A 215 -4.79 8.63 -14.50
CA CYS A 215 -5.29 8.07 -15.77
C CYS A 215 -6.18 9.07 -16.52
N GLN A 216 -7.06 9.77 -15.81
CA GLN A 216 -7.93 10.80 -16.39
C GLN A 216 -7.12 11.95 -17.01
N GLU A 217 -6.04 12.39 -16.37
CA GLU A 217 -5.14 13.40 -16.93
C GLU A 217 -4.41 12.93 -18.21
N ILE A 218 -4.00 11.66 -18.24
CA ILE A 218 -3.38 11.06 -19.44
C ILE A 218 -4.40 10.93 -20.58
N LEU A 219 -5.65 10.65 -20.23
CA LEU A 219 -6.77 10.41 -21.14
C LEU A 219 -7.71 11.63 -21.25
N HIS A 220 -7.21 12.85 -21.05
CA HIS A 220 -8.02 14.08 -21.03
C HIS A 220 -8.87 14.36 -22.29
N GLU A 221 -8.62 13.65 -23.39
CA GLU A 221 -9.42 13.71 -24.63
C GLU A 221 -10.64 12.76 -24.60
N VAL A 222 -10.66 11.79 -23.69
CA VAL A 222 -11.72 10.82 -23.50
C VAL A 222 -12.67 11.35 -22.42
N PRO A 223 -13.96 11.55 -22.72
CA PRO A 223 -14.92 12.00 -21.71
C PRO A 223 -15.01 11.01 -20.54
N THR A 224 -14.97 11.53 -19.30
CA THR A 224 -14.94 10.73 -18.07
C THR A 224 -16.13 9.78 -17.92
N ASP A 225 -17.30 10.17 -18.42
CA ASP A 225 -18.53 9.37 -18.41
C ASP A 225 -18.50 8.19 -19.39
N THR A 226 -17.64 8.24 -20.42
CA THR A 226 -17.51 7.18 -21.44
C THR A 226 -16.20 6.40 -21.33
N ILE A 227 -15.27 6.82 -20.46
CA ILE A 227 -13.92 6.23 -20.36
C ILE A 227 -13.93 4.71 -20.07
N THR A 228 -14.96 4.20 -19.38
CA THR A 228 -15.15 2.77 -19.10
C THR A 228 -16.32 2.14 -19.84
N SER A 229 -16.97 2.85 -20.77
CA SER A 229 -18.12 2.33 -21.51
C SER A 229 -17.71 1.32 -22.59
N ASP A 230 -18.71 0.66 -23.18
CA ASP A 230 -18.53 -0.30 -24.27
C ASP A 230 -18.10 0.35 -25.60
N THR A 231 -18.07 1.69 -25.67
CA THR A 231 -17.46 2.43 -26.79
C THR A 231 -15.99 2.07 -26.95
N TYR A 232 -15.31 1.75 -25.85
CA TYR A 232 -13.92 1.32 -25.85
C TYR A 232 -13.83 -0.17 -25.50
N PRO A 233 -13.53 -1.05 -26.47
CA PRO A 233 -13.49 -2.48 -26.22
C PRO A 233 -12.32 -2.86 -25.30
N ILE A 234 -12.53 -3.88 -24.48
CA ILE A 234 -11.47 -4.48 -23.66
C ILE A 234 -10.33 -4.98 -24.56
N GLN A 235 -9.11 -4.65 -24.20
CA GLN A 235 -7.88 -5.00 -24.89
C GLN A 235 -7.06 -6.00 -24.07
N PRO A 236 -6.22 -6.83 -24.72
CA PRO A 236 -5.21 -7.64 -24.04
C PRO A 236 -4.27 -6.78 -23.19
N GLU A 237 -3.72 -7.36 -22.12
CA GLU A 237 -2.73 -6.67 -21.28
C GLU A 237 -1.47 -6.34 -22.09
N PRO A 238 -1.08 -5.05 -22.18
CA PRO A 238 0.14 -4.66 -22.89
C PRO A 238 1.38 -4.98 -22.05
N SER A 239 2.42 -5.51 -22.69
CA SER A 239 3.69 -5.80 -22.03
C SER A 239 4.44 -4.53 -21.65
N LEU A 240 4.82 -4.38 -20.38
CA LEU A 240 5.81 -3.40 -19.95
C LEU A 240 7.20 -3.88 -20.39
N LYS A 241 7.78 -3.21 -21.40
CA LYS A 241 9.14 -3.53 -21.88
C LYS A 241 10.13 -3.43 -20.72
N ASN A 242 10.92 -4.48 -20.50
CA ASN A 242 12.05 -4.43 -19.57
C ASN A 242 13.18 -3.64 -20.22
N ASP A 243 13.63 -2.57 -19.56
CA ASP A 243 14.81 -1.80 -20.00
C ASP A 243 16.13 -2.54 -19.72
N GLY A 244 16.08 -3.75 -19.16
CA GLY A 244 17.21 -4.64 -18.95
C GLY A 244 17.67 -5.22 -20.29
N GLY A 245 18.73 -4.64 -20.85
CA GLY A 245 19.34 -5.10 -22.10
C GLY A 245 19.67 -6.59 -22.06
N THR A 246 19.46 -7.25 -23.21
CA THR A 246 20.09 -8.44 -23.83
C THR A 246 20.76 -9.57 -23.01
N SER A 247 20.93 -9.49 -21.69
CA SER A 247 21.69 -10.44 -20.86
C SER A 247 20.86 -11.20 -19.84
N GLY A 248 19.55 -10.92 -19.69
CA GLY A 248 18.65 -11.70 -18.82
C GLY A 248 18.85 -11.51 -17.31
N TYR A 249 19.85 -10.73 -16.86
CA TYR A 249 20.08 -10.42 -15.45
C TYR A 249 19.72 -8.96 -15.15
N THR A 250 18.56 -8.74 -14.54
CA THR A 250 18.22 -7.44 -13.94
C THR A 250 19.14 -7.20 -12.73
N SER A 251 19.81 -6.05 -12.69
CA SER A 251 20.65 -5.66 -11.54
C SER A 251 19.82 -5.64 -10.24
N LEU A 252 20.41 -6.12 -9.13
CA LEU A 252 19.79 -6.07 -7.80
C LEU A 252 19.33 -4.65 -7.42
N ALA A 253 20.08 -3.62 -7.85
CA ALA A 253 19.71 -2.23 -7.61
C ALA A 253 18.42 -1.83 -8.32
N VAL A 254 18.21 -2.32 -9.55
CA VAL A 254 16.96 -2.08 -10.31
C VAL A 254 15.80 -2.82 -9.64
N MET A 255 16.00 -4.06 -9.20
CA MET A 255 14.98 -4.81 -8.47
C MET A 255 14.57 -4.10 -7.18
N ALA A 256 15.53 -3.58 -6.41
CA ALA A 256 15.28 -2.85 -5.18
C ALA A 256 14.53 -1.52 -5.43
N ALA A 257 14.90 -0.77 -6.47
CA ALA A 257 14.23 0.48 -6.83
C ALA A 257 12.79 0.26 -7.31
N GLU A 258 12.53 -0.83 -8.02
CA GLU A 258 11.20 -1.16 -8.55
C GLU A 258 10.27 -1.84 -7.51
N ALA A 259 10.83 -2.41 -6.44
CA ALA A 259 10.08 -3.20 -5.47
C ALA A 259 8.85 -2.48 -4.87
N PRO A 260 8.90 -1.18 -4.49
CA PRO A 260 7.74 -0.46 -3.96
C PRO A 260 6.59 -0.29 -4.95
N TYR A 261 6.86 -0.46 -6.25
CA TYR A 261 5.93 -0.24 -7.35
C TYR A 261 5.41 -1.53 -7.97
N ARG A 262 5.81 -2.70 -7.45
CA ARG A 262 5.40 -4.00 -7.98
C ARG A 262 4.36 -4.69 -7.09
N LEU A 263 3.75 -5.71 -7.65
CA LEU A 263 3.00 -6.70 -6.88
C LEU A 263 3.95 -7.33 -5.83
N PRO A 264 3.55 -7.39 -4.55
CA PRO A 264 4.31 -8.08 -3.53
C PRO A 264 4.61 -9.50 -3.95
N LEU A 265 5.87 -9.91 -3.82
CA LEU A 265 6.25 -11.29 -4.03
C LEU A 265 5.56 -12.13 -2.96
N THR A 266 4.62 -12.98 -3.37
CA THR A 266 4.19 -14.09 -2.53
C THR A 266 5.30 -15.13 -2.54
N LEU A 267 5.66 -15.65 -1.37
CA LEU A 267 6.55 -16.79 -1.30
C LEU A 267 5.83 -17.97 -1.98
N ASP A 268 6.22 -18.28 -3.22
CA ASP A 268 5.77 -19.48 -3.90
C ASP A 268 6.59 -20.65 -3.33
N LEU A 269 6.02 -21.31 -2.33
CA LEU A 269 6.65 -22.45 -1.68
C LEU A 269 6.86 -23.62 -2.66
N GLU A 270 6.10 -23.71 -3.76
CA GLU A 270 6.32 -24.73 -4.81
C GLU A 270 7.63 -24.46 -5.56
N MET A 271 7.96 -23.19 -5.81
CA MET A 271 9.25 -22.78 -6.40
C MET A 271 10.44 -23.12 -5.49
N ILE A 272 10.26 -23.02 -4.17
CA ILE A 272 11.29 -23.36 -3.18
C ILE A 272 11.44 -24.88 -3.04
N LEU A 273 10.36 -25.64 -3.13
CA LEU A 273 10.38 -27.11 -3.10
C LEU A 273 10.91 -27.73 -4.40
N GLY A 274 10.88 -26.98 -5.51
CA GLY A 274 11.56 -27.35 -6.77
C GLY A 274 13.08 -27.18 -6.74
N ILE A 275 13.63 -26.55 -5.69
CA ILE A 275 15.07 -26.61 -5.40
C ILE A 275 15.26 -27.87 -4.56
N ASP A 276 15.64 -28.95 -5.25
CA ASP A 276 15.92 -30.26 -4.67
C ASP A 276 16.95 -30.15 -3.52
N LEU A 277 16.45 -30.05 -2.30
CA LEU A 277 17.23 -30.27 -1.08
C LEU A 277 17.35 -31.78 -0.86
N THR A 278 18.08 -32.47 -1.75
CA THR A 278 18.65 -33.77 -1.38
C THR A 278 19.69 -33.55 -0.29
N GLY A 279 19.26 -33.58 0.96
CA GLY A 279 20.18 -33.66 2.09
C GLY A 279 19.65 -33.04 3.36
N GLY A 280 18.93 -33.83 4.16
CA GLY A 280 18.83 -33.52 5.60
C GLY A 280 17.48 -33.84 6.22
N THR A 281 17.29 -35.10 6.62
CA THR A 281 16.28 -35.50 7.61
C THR A 281 16.49 -34.77 8.94
N VAL A 282 15.50 -34.01 9.41
CA VAL A 282 15.38 -33.61 10.82
C VAL A 282 13.94 -33.76 11.29
N ARG A 283 13.77 -34.50 12.41
CA ARG A 283 12.49 -34.82 13.07
C ARG A 283 11.92 -33.62 13.84
N PRO A 284 10.59 -33.49 14.00
CA PRO A 284 10.00 -32.40 14.78
C PRO A 284 9.95 -32.75 16.28
N GLY A 285 10.57 -31.92 17.11
CA GLY A 285 10.39 -31.90 18.55
C GLY A 285 9.45 -30.76 18.95
N SER A 286 8.29 -31.10 19.49
CA SER A 286 7.31 -30.19 20.07
C SER A 286 7.80 -29.65 21.42
N THR A 287 7.75 -28.34 21.65
CA THR A 287 7.48 -27.81 22.99
C THR A 287 6.86 -26.42 22.92
N ARG A 288 5.60 -26.31 23.40
CA ARG A 288 4.90 -25.05 23.67
C ARG A 288 5.46 -24.46 24.97
N CYS A 289 5.71 -23.15 25.00
CA CYS A 289 5.90 -22.42 26.25
C CYS A 289 4.92 -21.24 26.28
N PHE A 290 4.02 -21.28 27.27
CA PHE A 290 3.08 -20.23 27.63
C PHE A 290 3.80 -19.10 28.37
N MET A 291 3.46 -17.84 28.08
CA MET A 291 3.51 -16.77 29.08
C MET A 291 2.34 -15.81 28.85
N ARG A 292 1.38 -15.86 29.78
CA ARG A 292 0.38 -14.82 30.01
C ARG A 292 1.01 -13.76 30.90
N CYS A 293 1.02 -12.51 30.45
CA CYS A 293 1.01 -11.31 31.29
C CYS A 293 -0.02 -10.36 30.71
#